data_AF-A0A9E2D2Y9-F1
#
_entry.id   AF-A0A9E2D2Y9-F1
#
_cell.length_a   1.000
_cell.length_b   1.000
_cell.length_c   1.000
_cell.angle_alpha   90.00
_cell.angle_beta   90.00
_cell.angle_gamma   90.00
#
_symmetry.space_group_name_H-M   'P 1'
#
loop_
_entity.id
_entity.type
_entity.pdbx_description
1 polymer ?
#
loop_
_entity_poly.entity_id
_entity_poly.type
_entity_poly.pdbx_seq_one_letter_code
_entity_poly.pdbx_strand_id
1 'polypeptide(L)'
;MDTLSELENEKNKILSNISKAASDGKTDLVLAESEKLEKIKNLISRHSQIVSELEALRSGNPTIQPPKTQGVVAAPVDESRSSQIMSSRALGEKIRNEFLSKRKEEGINLQLIKGKTIFRTRSGKRVGLAVATERQPNRWFLGLPAGGFDHAVLLCQRENGEVIDIPLPEKFFEKYGNEMSQSKGQLKFNVVNRGSGLFVQVPGTDGINGKSFSSDYSFLL
;
A
#
# COMPACT_ATOMS: atom_id res chain seq x y z
N MET A 1 -11.09 18.06 -27.93
CA MET A 1 -10.08 18.64 -27.04
C MET A 1 -9.36 17.48 -26.37
N ASP A 2 -8.06 17.58 -26.19
CA ASP A 2 -7.25 16.51 -25.59
C ASP A 2 -7.37 16.58 -24.06
N THR A 3 -8.02 15.58 -23.47
CA THR A 3 -8.26 15.48 -22.02
C THR A 3 -6.97 15.47 -21.20
N LEU A 4 -5.85 15.01 -21.78
CA LEU A 4 -4.55 15.07 -21.13
C LEU A 4 -4.03 16.51 -21.03
N SER A 5 -4.18 17.27 -22.11
CA SER A 5 -3.80 18.69 -22.14
C SER A 5 -4.60 19.52 -21.11
N GLU A 6 -5.89 19.22 -20.93
CA GLU A 6 -6.72 19.86 -19.89
C GLU A 6 -6.20 19.53 -18.47
N LEU A 7 -5.84 18.28 -18.19
CA LEU A 7 -5.27 17.87 -16.91
C LEU A 7 -3.89 18.50 -16.66
N GLU A 8 -3.04 18.62 -17.68
CA GLU A 8 -1.73 19.28 -17.56
C GLU A 8 -1.86 20.79 -17.33
N ASN A 9 -2.81 21.44 -18.00
CA ASN A 9 -3.10 22.85 -17.81
C ASN A 9 -3.61 23.12 -16.38
N GLU A 10 -4.51 22.28 -15.87
CA GLU A 10 -5.00 22.43 -14.49
C GLU A 10 -3.91 22.10 -13.46
N LYS A 11 -3.01 21.14 -13.73
CA LYS A 11 -1.79 20.89 -12.91
C LYS A 11 -0.94 22.16 -12.78
N ASN A 12 -0.66 22.83 -13.90
CA ASN A 12 0.19 24.02 -13.92
C ASN A 12 -0.47 25.20 -13.20
N LYS A 13 -1.80 25.32 -13.31
CA LYS A 13 -2.58 26.33 -12.59
C LYS A 13 -2.57 26.11 -11.08
N ILE A 14 -2.72 24.87 -10.61
CA ILE A 14 -2.60 24.52 -9.19
C ILE A 14 -1.19 24.83 -8.67
N LEU A 15 -0.14 24.48 -9.43
CA LEU A 15 1.25 24.80 -9.05
C LEU A 15 1.49 26.32 -8.93
N SER A 16 0.90 27.12 -9.83
CA SER A 16 0.94 28.58 -9.74
C SER A 16 0.23 29.10 -8.48
N ASN A 17 -0.94 28.53 -8.15
CA ASN A 17 -1.67 28.88 -6.93
C ASN A 17 -0.89 28.52 -5.65
N ILE A 18 -0.22 27.36 -5.63
CA ILE A 18 0.65 26.94 -4.52
C ILE A 18 1.80 27.92 -4.36
N SER A 19 2.48 28.27 -5.45
CA SER A 19 3.60 29.22 -5.43
C SER A 19 3.17 30.58 -4.85
N LYS A 20 2.02 31.10 -5.29
CA LYS A 20 1.44 32.35 -4.79
C LYS A 20 0.98 32.27 -3.33
N ALA A 21 0.35 31.16 -2.93
CA ALA A 21 -0.07 30.96 -1.54
C ALA A 21 1.14 30.83 -0.60
N ALA A 22 2.23 30.22 -1.07
CA ALA A 22 3.49 30.12 -0.34
C ALA A 22 4.17 31.49 -0.18
N SER A 23 4.21 32.31 -1.24
CA SER A 23 4.75 33.68 -1.15
C SER A 23 3.95 34.58 -0.22
N ASP A 24 2.62 34.36 -0.15
CA ASP A 24 1.71 35.11 0.72
C ASP A 24 1.67 34.58 2.18
N GLY A 25 2.41 33.51 2.49
CA GLY A 25 2.41 32.89 3.83
C GLY A 25 1.11 32.18 4.21
N LYS A 26 0.24 31.85 3.24
CA LYS A 26 -1.08 31.22 3.48
C LYS A 26 -0.96 29.70 3.49
N THR A 27 -0.48 29.14 4.59
CA THR A 27 -0.19 27.71 4.75
C THR A 27 -1.39 26.79 4.50
N ASP A 28 -2.60 27.20 4.92
CA ASP A 28 -3.81 26.39 4.73
C ASP A 28 -4.19 26.23 3.26
N LEU A 29 -3.98 27.29 2.46
CA LEU A 29 -4.21 27.23 1.01
C LEU A 29 -3.16 26.39 0.30
N VAL A 30 -1.90 26.42 0.75
CA VAL A 30 -0.86 25.55 0.23
C VAL A 30 -1.23 24.08 0.43
N LEU A 31 -1.74 23.71 1.61
CA LEU A 31 -2.16 22.35 1.90
C LEU A 31 -3.36 21.92 1.05
N ALA A 32 -4.41 22.75 0.97
CA ALA A 32 -5.59 22.45 0.18
C ALA A 32 -5.30 22.32 -1.33
N GLU A 33 -4.46 23.19 -1.88
CA GLU A 33 -4.05 23.11 -3.29
C GLU A 33 -3.10 21.93 -3.54
N SER A 34 -2.27 21.55 -2.56
CA SER A 34 -1.42 20.35 -2.65
C SER A 34 -2.27 19.06 -2.73
N GLU A 35 -3.38 18.97 -2.00
CA GLU A 35 -4.31 17.84 -2.11
C GLU A 35 -4.97 17.77 -3.49
N LYS A 36 -5.32 18.92 -4.09
CA LYS A 36 -5.84 18.97 -5.46
C LYS A 36 -4.78 18.57 -6.48
N LEU A 37 -3.54 19.01 -6.29
CA LEU A 37 -2.41 18.67 -7.16
C LEU A 37 -2.21 17.15 -7.21
N GLU A 38 -2.25 16.48 -6.07
CA GLU A 38 -2.13 15.03 -6.01
C GLU A 38 -3.26 14.32 -6.76
N LYS A 39 -4.51 14.79 -6.64
CA LYS A 39 -5.62 14.25 -7.42
C LYS A 39 -5.41 14.40 -8.93
N ILE A 40 -4.89 15.54 -9.39
CA ILE A 40 -4.61 15.77 -10.82
C ILE A 40 -3.45 14.89 -11.30
N LYS A 41 -2.36 14.77 -10.54
CA LYS A 41 -1.27 13.86 -10.88
C LYS A 41 -1.75 12.41 -11.05
N ASN A 42 -2.67 11.97 -10.19
CA ASN A 42 -3.24 10.63 -10.28
C ASN A 42 -4.08 10.45 -11.57
N LEU A 43 -4.89 11.44 -11.95
CA LEU A 43 -5.66 11.40 -13.20
C LEU A 43 -4.76 11.34 -14.44
N ILE A 44 -3.66 12.11 -14.44
CA ILE A 44 -2.66 12.08 -15.52
C ILE A 44 -2.02 10.69 -15.61
N SER A 45 -1.58 10.13 -14.48
CA SER A 45 -0.98 8.80 -14.44
C SER A 45 -1.93 7.72 -14.99
N ARG A 46 -3.20 7.77 -14.60
CA ARG A 46 -4.23 6.83 -15.08
C ARG A 46 -4.46 6.97 -16.59
N HIS A 47 -4.48 8.19 -17.11
CA HIS A 47 -4.58 8.44 -18.55
C HIS A 47 -3.39 7.81 -19.31
N SER A 48 -2.16 8.03 -18.84
CA SER A 48 -0.95 7.44 -19.46
C SER A 48 -0.98 5.91 -19.48
N GLN A 49 -1.49 5.27 -18.42
CA GLN A 49 -1.65 3.82 -18.38
C GLN A 49 -2.66 3.32 -19.41
N ILE A 50 -3.84 3.96 -19.49
CA ILE A 50 -4.88 3.61 -20.47
C ILE A 50 -4.36 3.74 -21.90
N VAL A 51 -3.61 4.81 -22.20
CA VAL A 51 -3.01 5.01 -23.52
C VAL A 51 -1.99 3.91 -23.84
N SER A 52 -1.17 3.53 -22.87
CA SER A 52 -0.17 2.46 -23.05
C SER A 52 -0.84 1.11 -23.30
N GLU A 53 -1.93 0.80 -22.60
CA GLU A 53 -2.74 -0.41 -22.85
C GLU A 53 -3.38 -0.39 -24.25
N LEU A 54 -3.84 0.78 -24.72
CA LEU A 54 -4.46 0.95 -26.03
C LEU A 54 -3.43 0.80 -27.18
N GLU A 55 -2.24 1.36 -27.01
CA GLU A 55 -1.15 1.24 -27.99
C GLU A 55 -0.60 -0.20 -28.07
N ALA A 56 -0.56 -0.92 -26.94
CA ALA A 56 -0.24 -2.34 -26.93
C ALA A 56 -1.25 -3.16 -27.76
N LEU A 57 -2.54 -2.80 -27.72
CA LEU A 57 -3.58 -3.44 -28.53
C LEU A 57 -3.47 -3.09 -30.04
N ARG A 58 -3.02 -1.87 -30.38
CA ARG A 58 -2.87 -1.41 -31.77
C ARG A 58 -1.63 -1.95 -32.49
N SER A 59 -0.53 -2.18 -31.77
CA SER A 59 0.78 -2.43 -32.37
C SER A 59 1.00 -3.84 -32.93
N GLY A 60 0.01 -4.74 -32.84
CA GLY A 60 0.07 -6.07 -33.46
C GLY A 60 1.19 -7.01 -32.97
N ASN A 61 2.06 -6.57 -32.04
CA ASN A 61 3.03 -7.40 -31.35
C ASN A 61 2.33 -8.13 -30.20
N PRO A 62 2.20 -9.47 -30.25
CA PRO A 62 1.76 -10.23 -29.10
C PRO A 62 2.95 -10.34 -28.13
N THR A 63 3.23 -9.26 -27.38
CA THR A 63 3.79 -9.47 -26.06
C THR A 63 2.64 -10.01 -25.24
N ILE A 64 2.68 -11.31 -24.95
CA ILE A 64 1.59 -12.06 -24.33
C ILE A 64 1.10 -11.31 -23.10
N GLN A 65 -0.07 -10.68 -23.25
CA GLN A 65 -1.23 -10.85 -22.37
C GLN A 65 -2.40 -10.01 -22.88
N PRO A 66 -3.37 -10.63 -23.56
CA PRO A 66 -4.65 -9.99 -23.80
C PRO A 66 -5.79 -10.62 -22.97
N PRO A 67 -6.73 -9.78 -22.51
CA PRO A 67 -8.01 -10.18 -21.93
C PRO A 67 -9.15 -10.26 -22.99
N LYS A 68 -10.13 -11.16 -22.74
CA LYS A 68 -11.61 -11.06 -23.02
C LYS A 68 -12.03 -11.09 -24.52
N THR A 69 -13.14 -11.68 -25.04
CA THR A 69 -14.37 -12.44 -24.67
C THR A 69 -15.03 -12.90 -26.02
N GLN A 70 -15.81 -13.99 -26.21
CA GLN A 70 -17.30 -14.08 -26.16
C GLN A 70 -17.73 -15.39 -26.89
N GLY A 71 -18.67 -16.19 -26.40
CA GLY A 71 -20.05 -16.13 -26.89
C GLY A 71 -21.01 -17.14 -26.22
N VAL A 72 -21.93 -16.58 -25.42
CA VAL A 72 -23.35 -16.91 -25.16
C VAL A 72 -23.85 -18.35 -25.39
N VAL A 73 -24.13 -19.07 -24.30
CA VAL A 73 -25.43 -19.72 -24.04
C VAL A 73 -25.74 -19.63 -22.54
N ALA A 74 -27.01 -19.32 -22.23
CA ALA A 74 -27.67 -19.00 -20.96
C ALA A 74 -27.14 -19.58 -19.61
N ALA A 75 -27.01 -18.66 -18.63
CA ALA A 75 -27.00 -18.80 -17.13
C ALA A 75 -25.90 -19.68 -16.47
N PRO A 76 -25.55 -19.56 -15.16
CA PRO A 76 -25.92 -18.59 -14.11
C PRO A 76 -24.70 -17.81 -13.52
N VAL A 77 -24.94 -17.05 -12.45
CA VAL A 77 -24.04 -16.12 -11.76
C VAL A 77 -22.90 -16.82 -10.98
N ASP A 78 -21.63 -16.76 -11.44
CA ASP A 78 -20.41 -16.75 -10.61
C ASP A 78 -19.14 -16.56 -11.49
N GLU A 79 -17.96 -16.28 -10.90
CA GLU A 79 -16.57 -16.40 -11.44
C GLU A 79 -15.72 -15.13 -11.65
N SER A 80 -16.26 -13.91 -11.74
CA SER A 80 -15.42 -12.70 -11.97
C SER A 80 -14.53 -12.27 -10.78
N ARG A 81 -14.60 -12.94 -9.63
CA ARG A 81 -13.77 -12.64 -8.45
C ARG A 81 -12.44 -13.40 -8.40
N SER A 82 -12.23 -14.46 -9.18
CA SER A 82 -11.04 -15.32 -8.98
C SER A 82 -9.75 -14.74 -9.60
N SER A 83 -9.83 -14.10 -10.76
CA SER A 83 -8.65 -13.60 -11.51
C SER A 83 -7.96 -12.40 -10.83
N GLN A 84 -8.72 -11.48 -10.25
CA GLN A 84 -8.21 -10.32 -9.51
C GLN A 84 -7.55 -10.70 -8.17
N ILE A 85 -7.92 -11.85 -7.60
CA ILE A 85 -7.36 -12.37 -6.36
C ILE A 85 -5.98 -13.02 -6.59
N MET A 86 -5.72 -13.54 -7.79
CA MET A 86 -4.42 -14.16 -8.11
C MET A 86 -3.30 -13.12 -8.29
N SER A 87 -3.58 -11.98 -8.95
CA SER A 87 -2.60 -10.90 -9.13
C SER A 87 -2.20 -10.24 -7.81
N SER A 88 -3.18 -9.97 -6.93
CA SER A 88 -2.93 -9.35 -5.62
C SER A 88 -2.11 -10.24 -4.68
N ARG A 89 -2.30 -11.57 -4.75
CA ARG A 89 -1.48 -12.52 -3.98
C ARG A 89 -0.05 -12.61 -4.48
N ALA A 90 0.14 -12.72 -5.80
CA ALA A 90 1.48 -12.76 -6.40
C ALA A 90 2.26 -11.46 -6.12
N LEU A 91 1.58 -10.31 -6.21
CA LEU A 91 2.16 -9.01 -5.87
C LEU A 91 2.55 -8.93 -4.39
N GLY A 92 1.68 -9.39 -3.48
CA GLY A 92 2.00 -9.45 -2.06
C GLY A 92 3.18 -10.37 -1.74
N GLU A 93 3.35 -11.45 -2.50
CA GLU A 93 4.50 -12.35 -2.38
C GLU A 93 5.78 -11.69 -2.89
N LYS A 94 5.73 -10.99 -4.03
CA LYS A 94 6.85 -10.22 -4.58
C LYS A 94 7.35 -9.17 -3.58
N ILE A 95 6.46 -8.32 -3.05
CA ILE A 95 6.81 -7.27 -2.08
C ILE A 95 7.45 -7.86 -0.83
N ARG A 96 6.89 -8.98 -0.32
CA ARG A 96 7.45 -9.65 0.85
C ARG A 96 8.85 -10.19 0.57
N ASN A 97 9.07 -10.79 -0.60
CA ASN A 97 10.37 -11.32 -0.98
C ASN A 97 11.40 -10.21 -1.17
N GLU A 98 11.03 -9.07 -1.75
CA GLU A 98 11.91 -7.89 -1.85
C GLU A 98 12.31 -7.35 -0.48
N PHE A 99 11.37 -7.27 0.46
CA PHE A 99 11.68 -6.90 1.85
C PHE A 99 12.66 -7.90 2.48
N LEU A 100 12.40 -9.20 2.36
CA LEU A 100 13.26 -10.24 2.92
C LEU A 100 14.67 -10.23 2.32
N SER A 101 14.80 -10.03 1.01
CA SER A 101 16.11 -9.94 0.33
C SER A 101 16.93 -8.77 0.84
N LYS A 102 16.33 -7.57 0.95
CA LYS A 102 17.00 -6.40 1.54
C LYS A 102 17.48 -6.66 2.96
N ARG A 103 16.63 -7.25 3.81
CA ARG A 103 17.02 -7.58 5.19
C ARG A 103 18.12 -8.62 5.26
N LYS A 104 18.11 -9.60 4.35
CA LYS A 104 19.18 -10.60 4.24
C LYS A 104 20.53 -9.97 3.86
N GLU A 105 20.53 -9.00 2.95
CA GLU A 105 21.74 -8.22 2.58
C GLU A 105 22.30 -7.42 3.77
N GLU A 106 21.42 -6.95 4.67
CA GLU A 106 21.78 -6.30 5.93
C GLU A 106 22.17 -7.30 7.05
N GLY A 107 22.24 -8.60 6.74
CA GLY A 107 22.61 -9.66 7.70
C GLY A 107 21.46 -10.20 8.56
N ILE A 108 20.25 -9.66 8.39
CA ILE A 108 19.03 -10.08 9.09
C ILE A 108 18.40 -11.27 8.36
N ASN A 109 18.44 -12.45 8.97
CA ASN A 109 17.89 -13.66 8.39
C ASN A 109 16.57 -14.05 9.06
N LEU A 110 15.48 -14.04 8.29
CA LEU A 110 14.15 -14.44 8.73
C LEU A 110 13.76 -15.77 8.10
N GLN A 111 13.42 -16.76 8.92
CA GLN A 111 13.00 -18.10 8.47
C GLN A 111 11.49 -18.21 8.44
N LEU A 112 10.90 -18.61 7.33
CA LEU A 112 9.45 -18.85 7.25
C LEU A 112 9.06 -20.05 8.14
N ILE A 113 8.08 -19.87 9.03
CA ILE A 113 7.66 -20.94 9.96
C ILE A 113 6.20 -21.36 9.80
N LYS A 114 5.30 -20.48 9.33
CA LYS A 114 3.89 -20.82 9.16
C LYS A 114 3.23 -20.00 8.06
N GLY A 115 2.54 -20.69 7.17
CA GLY A 115 1.83 -20.07 6.06
C GLY A 115 2.78 -19.29 5.16
N LYS A 116 2.44 -18.04 4.84
CA LYS A 116 3.26 -17.16 3.99
C LYS A 116 3.72 -15.87 4.68
N THR A 117 3.22 -15.61 5.89
CA THR A 117 3.32 -14.30 6.55
C THR A 117 4.04 -14.34 7.88
N ILE A 118 4.31 -15.52 8.46
CA ILE A 118 4.93 -15.63 9.79
C ILE A 118 6.34 -16.20 9.67
N PHE A 119 7.30 -15.43 10.16
CA PHE A 119 8.72 -15.72 10.13
C PHE A 119 9.30 -15.80 11.54
N ARG A 120 10.50 -16.36 11.66
CA ARG A 120 11.26 -16.48 12.89
C ARG A 120 12.61 -15.77 12.75
N THR A 121 12.98 -14.98 13.74
CA THR A 121 14.30 -14.33 13.87
C THR A 121 15.34 -15.33 14.39
N ARG A 122 16.63 -14.95 14.43
CA ARG A 122 17.66 -15.81 15.02
C ARG A 122 17.46 -15.97 16.54
N SER A 123 16.98 -14.93 17.20
CA SER A 123 16.58 -14.94 18.61
C SER A 123 15.34 -15.80 18.91
N GLY A 124 14.66 -16.35 17.88
CA GLY A 124 13.51 -17.24 18.02
C GLY A 124 12.15 -16.54 18.10
N LYS A 125 12.13 -15.20 18.09
CA LYS A 125 10.92 -14.38 18.07
C LYS A 125 10.17 -14.51 16.73
N ARG A 126 8.86 -14.40 16.78
CA ARG A 126 7.96 -14.55 15.63
C ARG A 126 7.62 -13.18 15.05
N VAL A 127 7.79 -13.02 13.74
CA VAL A 127 7.56 -11.77 13.01
C VAL A 127 6.47 -11.97 11.96
N GLY A 128 5.40 -11.19 12.05
CA GLY A 128 4.36 -11.13 11.03
C GLY A 128 4.69 -10.12 9.93
N LEU A 129 4.77 -10.56 8.67
CA LEU A 129 4.95 -9.71 7.50
C LEU A 129 3.63 -9.59 6.73
N ALA A 130 2.91 -8.50 6.96
CA ALA A 130 1.64 -8.21 6.30
C ALA A 130 1.87 -7.29 5.11
N VAL A 131 1.19 -7.53 3.99
CA VAL A 131 1.28 -6.69 2.78
C VAL A 131 -0.11 -6.21 2.40
N ALA A 132 -0.24 -4.93 2.07
CA ALA A 132 -1.41 -4.39 1.41
C ALA A 132 -1.03 -3.38 0.34
N THR A 133 -1.80 -3.37 -0.74
CA THR A 133 -1.80 -2.30 -1.72
C THR A 133 -2.86 -1.26 -1.37
N GLU A 134 -2.62 -0.02 -1.77
CA GLU A 134 -3.53 1.09 -1.59
C GLU A 134 -4.84 0.83 -2.36
N ARG A 135 -5.94 0.63 -1.63
CA ARG A 135 -7.29 0.47 -2.24
C ARG A 135 -8.08 1.76 -2.21
N GLN A 136 -7.77 2.61 -1.25
CA GLN A 136 -8.28 3.95 -1.09
C GLN A 136 -7.08 4.87 -0.90
N PRO A 137 -7.09 6.10 -1.43
CA PRO A 137 -5.99 7.03 -1.27
C PRO A 137 -5.58 7.16 0.20
N ASN A 138 -4.30 7.01 0.44
CA ASN A 138 -3.59 7.05 1.69
C ASN A 138 -4.09 6.07 2.75
N ARG A 139 -4.67 4.93 2.36
CA ARG A 139 -5.23 3.94 3.29
C ARG A 139 -4.90 2.50 2.92
N TRP A 140 -4.47 1.73 3.93
CA TRP A 140 -4.16 0.31 3.82
C TRP A 140 -4.84 -0.49 4.92
N PHE A 141 -5.44 -1.62 4.53
CA PHE A 141 -6.04 -2.57 5.45
C PHE A 141 -5.26 -3.88 5.39
N LEU A 142 -4.66 -4.26 6.52
CA LEU A 142 -3.83 -5.47 6.63
C LEU A 142 -4.40 -6.41 7.69
N GLY A 143 -3.96 -7.67 7.64
CA GLY A 143 -4.31 -8.66 8.64
C GLY A 143 -3.21 -9.68 8.87
N LEU A 144 -3.01 -10.05 10.13
CA LEU A 144 -2.13 -11.14 10.54
C LEU A 144 -2.89 -12.11 11.47
N PRO A 145 -2.56 -13.41 11.46
CA PRO A 145 -3.12 -14.37 12.42
C PRO A 145 -2.94 -13.90 13.87
N ALA A 146 -4.04 -13.74 14.61
CA ALA A 146 -3.99 -13.33 16.01
C ALA A 146 -3.22 -14.34 16.85
N GLY A 147 -2.38 -13.87 17.78
CA GLY A 147 -1.50 -14.70 18.62
C GLY A 147 -0.38 -15.45 17.86
N GLY A 148 -0.26 -15.24 16.54
CA GLY A 148 0.69 -15.94 15.68
C GLY A 148 2.08 -15.31 15.61
N PHE A 149 2.28 -14.13 16.20
CA PHE A 149 3.50 -13.34 16.09
C PHE A 149 3.74 -12.52 17.37
N ASP A 150 5.00 -12.13 17.59
CA ASP A 150 5.45 -11.28 18.70
C ASP A 150 5.72 -9.85 18.19
N HIS A 151 6.20 -9.73 16.94
CA HIS A 151 6.44 -8.48 16.23
C HIS A 151 5.71 -8.48 14.88
N ALA A 152 5.54 -7.32 14.28
CA ALA A 152 5.04 -7.22 12.91
C ALA A 152 5.81 -6.20 12.08
N VAL A 153 5.82 -6.38 10.76
CA VAL A 153 6.15 -5.33 9.80
C VAL A 153 4.99 -5.24 8.83
N LEU A 154 4.40 -4.04 8.72
CA LEU A 154 3.34 -3.75 7.77
C LEU A 154 3.96 -3.13 6.52
N LEU A 155 3.78 -3.79 5.38
CA LEU A 155 4.28 -3.36 4.08
C LEU A 155 3.13 -2.76 3.28
N CYS A 156 3.13 -1.43 3.16
CA CYS A 156 2.08 -0.65 2.53
C CYS A 156 2.56 -0.14 1.17
N GLN A 157 2.08 -0.74 0.09
CA GLN A 157 2.41 -0.31 -1.26
C GLN A 157 1.46 0.81 -1.71
N ARG A 158 2.04 1.93 -2.11
CA ARG A 158 1.35 3.06 -2.76
C ARG A 158 1.01 2.75 -4.21
N GLU A 159 0.08 3.51 -4.77
CA GLU A 159 -0.30 3.40 -6.20
C GLU A 159 0.90 3.58 -7.15
N ASN A 160 1.86 4.46 -6.80
CA ASN A 160 3.10 4.67 -7.56
C ASN A 160 4.12 3.51 -7.45
N GLY A 161 3.79 2.44 -6.73
CA GLY A 161 4.63 1.27 -6.53
C GLY A 161 5.60 1.34 -5.33
N GLU A 162 5.76 2.52 -4.71
CA GLU A 162 6.58 2.70 -3.51
C GLU A 162 6.03 1.86 -2.35
N VAL A 163 6.92 1.15 -1.64
CA VAL A 163 6.54 0.35 -0.47
C VAL A 163 7.05 1.03 0.79
N ILE A 164 6.12 1.37 1.68
CA ILE A 164 6.42 1.89 3.01
C ILE A 164 6.37 0.73 4.01
N ASP A 165 7.43 0.57 4.79
CA ASP A 165 7.49 -0.38 5.90
C ASP A 165 7.21 0.30 7.25
N ILE A 166 6.32 -0.33 8.03
CA ILE A 166 6.01 0.08 9.40
C ILE A 166 6.37 -1.08 10.32
N PRO A 167 7.57 -1.08 10.92
CA PRO A 167 7.91 -2.03 11.95
C PRO A 167 7.08 -1.76 13.22
N LEU A 168 6.58 -2.81 13.85
CA LEU A 168 5.81 -2.78 15.09
C LEU A 168 6.46 -3.76 16.08
N PRO A 169 7.18 -3.27 17.10
CA PRO A 169 7.83 -4.12 18.09
C PRO A 169 6.82 -4.74 19.06
N GLU A 170 7.26 -5.70 19.88
CA GLU A 170 6.42 -6.42 20.86
C GLU A 170 5.72 -5.46 21.83
N LYS A 171 6.43 -4.42 22.27
CA LYS A 171 5.90 -3.34 23.12
C LYS A 171 4.67 -2.64 22.54
N PHE A 172 4.54 -2.57 21.20
CA PHE A 172 3.33 -2.03 20.56
C PHE A 172 2.12 -2.94 20.86
N PHE A 173 2.31 -4.25 20.78
CA PHE A 173 1.26 -5.24 21.02
C PHE A 173 0.96 -5.43 22.50
N GLU A 174 1.95 -5.34 23.37
CA GLU A 174 1.73 -5.30 24.84
C GLU A 174 0.84 -4.12 25.22
N LYS A 175 1.05 -2.95 24.60
CA LYS A 175 0.30 -1.74 24.92
C LYS A 175 -1.07 -1.67 24.26
N TYR A 176 -1.16 -1.98 22.98
CA TYR A 176 -2.36 -1.73 22.18
C TYR A 176 -3.04 -3.01 21.64
N GLY A 177 -2.41 -4.18 21.77
CA GLY A 177 -2.87 -5.42 21.13
C GLY A 177 -4.28 -5.85 21.53
N ASN A 178 -4.69 -5.56 22.77
CA ASN A 178 -6.04 -5.86 23.28
C ASN A 178 -7.13 -4.92 22.73
N GLU A 179 -6.76 -3.70 22.34
CA GLU A 179 -7.68 -2.70 21.78
C GLU A 179 -7.85 -2.86 20.27
N MET A 180 -6.93 -3.57 19.62
CA MET A 180 -6.90 -3.77 18.19
C MET A 180 -8.05 -4.66 17.70
N SER A 181 -8.67 -4.26 16.59
CA SER A 181 -9.77 -5.00 15.97
C SER A 181 -9.35 -6.41 15.55
N GLN A 182 -10.14 -7.41 15.95
CA GLN A 182 -9.96 -8.79 15.54
C GLN A 182 -11.18 -9.30 14.77
N SER A 183 -10.95 -10.01 13.67
CA SER A 183 -12.03 -10.69 12.94
C SER A 183 -11.50 -11.90 12.20
N LYS A 184 -12.29 -13.00 12.22
CA LYS A 184 -11.95 -14.27 11.55
C LYS A 184 -10.55 -14.79 11.94
N GLY A 185 -10.19 -14.68 13.22
CA GLY A 185 -8.89 -15.12 13.75
C GLY A 185 -7.69 -14.27 13.31
N GLN A 186 -7.94 -13.07 12.77
CA GLN A 186 -6.89 -12.14 12.36
C GLN A 186 -6.96 -10.84 13.15
N LEU A 187 -5.80 -10.38 13.63
CA LEU A 187 -5.61 -9.01 14.08
C LEU A 187 -5.59 -8.10 12.84
N LYS A 188 -6.40 -7.03 12.85
CA LYS A 188 -6.57 -6.13 11.72
C LYS A 188 -5.83 -4.82 11.96
N PHE A 189 -5.15 -4.37 10.92
CA PHE A 189 -4.43 -3.11 10.92
C PHE A 189 -5.07 -2.18 9.90
N ASN A 190 -5.43 -0.99 10.34
CA ASN A 190 -5.82 0.10 9.45
C ASN A 190 -4.73 1.16 9.51
N VAL A 191 -4.03 1.35 8.41
CA VAL A 191 -2.95 2.32 8.29
C VAL A 191 -3.45 3.46 7.43
N VAL A 192 -3.26 4.69 7.91
CA VAL A 192 -3.65 5.91 7.21
C VAL A 192 -2.45 6.84 7.11
N ASN A 193 -2.17 7.33 5.91
CA ASN A 193 -1.26 8.44 5.71
C ASN A 193 -2.06 9.75 5.73
N ARG A 194 -1.80 10.61 6.70
CA ARG A 194 -2.35 11.98 6.77
C ARG A 194 -1.18 12.92 6.44
N GLY A 195 -1.40 14.12 5.92
CA GLY A 195 -0.28 15.02 5.56
C GLY A 195 0.77 15.24 6.66
N SER A 196 0.41 15.02 7.94
CA SER A 196 1.28 15.05 9.11
C SER A 196 2.07 13.76 9.41
N GLY A 197 1.75 12.62 8.78
CA GLY A 197 2.45 11.36 9.03
C GLY A 197 1.65 10.10 8.71
N LEU A 198 2.29 8.96 8.97
CA LEU A 198 1.71 7.63 8.77
C LEU A 198 1.23 7.10 10.12
N PHE A 199 -0.02 6.68 10.21
CA PHE A 199 -0.67 6.33 11.47
C PHE A 199 -1.28 4.93 11.41
N VAL A 200 -0.98 4.10 12.41
CA VAL A 200 -1.71 2.86 12.70
C VAL A 200 -2.91 3.22 13.56
N GLN A 201 -4.12 3.01 13.05
CA GLN A 201 -5.35 3.31 13.75
C GLN A 201 -5.62 2.24 14.82
N VAL A 202 -5.60 2.67 16.09
CA VAL A 202 -5.99 1.87 17.25
C VAL A 202 -7.30 2.46 17.79
N PRO A 203 -8.36 1.67 17.99
CA PRO A 203 -9.61 2.15 18.59
C PRO A 203 -9.38 2.88 19.91
N GLY A 204 -10.05 4.01 20.11
CA GLY A 204 -9.88 4.83 21.33
C GLY A 204 -8.65 5.75 21.33
N THR A 205 -7.90 5.83 20.23
CA THR A 205 -6.75 6.73 20.07
C THR A 205 -6.89 7.60 18.81
N ASP A 206 -6.08 8.66 18.70
CA ASP A 206 -5.99 9.48 17.48
C ASP A 206 -5.22 8.80 16.32
N GLY A 207 -4.72 7.58 16.58
CA GLY A 207 -3.79 6.85 15.73
C GLY A 207 -2.36 6.95 16.23
N ILE A 208 -1.64 5.83 16.18
CA ILE A 208 -0.25 5.75 16.63
C ILE A 208 0.66 6.06 15.44
N ASN A 209 1.54 7.05 15.60
CA ASN A 209 2.46 7.45 14.53
C ASN A 209 3.45 6.31 14.22
N GLY A 210 3.31 5.69 13.05
CA GLY A 210 4.16 4.61 12.56
C GLY A 210 5.61 5.05 12.32
N LYS A 211 5.87 6.34 12.07
CA LYS A 211 7.24 6.86 11.96
C LYS A 211 8.01 6.81 13.29
N SER A 212 7.32 6.71 14.43
CA SER A 212 8.02 6.51 15.71
C SER A 212 8.80 5.20 15.78
N PHE A 213 8.51 4.27 14.87
CA PHE A 213 9.20 3.00 14.73
C PHE A 213 10.04 2.91 13.45
N SER A 214 9.97 3.90 12.54
CA SER A 214 10.59 3.79 11.21
C SER A 214 12.09 3.50 11.32
N SER A 215 12.57 2.57 10.49
CA SER A 215 13.97 2.16 10.41
C SER A 215 14.53 1.44 11.65
N ASP A 216 13.72 1.21 12.70
CA ASP A 216 14.13 0.34 13.80
C ASP A 216 13.73 -1.12 13.52
N TYR A 217 14.73 -1.90 13.08
CA TYR A 217 14.62 -3.35 12.88
C TYR A 217 15.41 -4.15 13.91
N SER A 218 15.78 -3.54 15.04
CA SER A 218 16.58 -4.20 16.08
C SER A 218 15.93 -5.50 16.58
N PHE A 219 14.60 -5.57 16.62
CA PHE A 219 13.84 -6.76 17.00
C PHE A 219 13.87 -7.90 15.96
N LEU A 220 14.42 -7.67 14.76
CA LEU A 220 14.58 -8.72 13.75
C LEU A 220 15.88 -9.53 13.91
N LEU A 221 16.80 -9.08 14.78
CA LEU A 221 18.10 -9.73 15.01
C LEU A 221 17.97 -11.05 15.80
#